data_AF-A0A363MWR1-F1
#
_entry.id   AF-A0A363MWR1-F1
#
_cell.length_a   1.000
_cell.length_b   1.000
_cell.length_c   1.000
_cell.angle_alpha   90.00
_cell.angle_beta   90.00
_cell.angle_gamma   90.00
#
_symmetry.space_group_name_H-M   'P 1'
#
loop_
_entity.id
_entity.type
_entity.pdbx_description
1 polymer ?
#
loop_
_entity_poly.entity_id
_entity_poly.type
_entity_poly.pdbx_seq_one_letter_code
_entity_poly.pdbx_strand_id
1 'polypeptide(L)'
;IMKWIFQKNGEINHYKEKIHFGTQPVRVLHHMIVFIFQNTHVDFEKELTKTIAENGISKKINIIYGEQRIKKTPYIKFEDRAIYIEESFLSYLWCICHALYTIYLQKIDFPKHNLTHGREVYKIDDIITENAYELFRYAKFLIVDFEEWDKENLPNPEKYLAEIRDYVEQPNCFYTEANKFILCHEYVHAVRHIDDILENNYENSHFIEFEKEADFEAIEMIKKGIFPSKINELPIQIGITLGLLSMFFFKATTTGTKHPNTEDRLVSALTQLNLNEDSECWGLALLGLEFWAEQFGLNLKWNKELKEKKAFEDFVEQIKHNT
;
A
#
# COMPACT_ATOMS: atom_id res chain seq x y z
N ILE A 1 -1.26 13.46 28.25
CA ILE A 1 0.00 13.52 27.47
C ILE A 1 0.35 12.10 27.04
N MET A 2 0.46 11.85 25.74
CA MET A 2 0.80 10.52 25.19
C MET A 2 2.25 10.16 25.50
N LYS A 3 2.49 9.49 26.64
CA LYS A 3 3.84 9.17 27.14
C LYS A 3 4.67 8.31 26.17
N TRP A 4 4.01 7.49 25.35
CA TRP A 4 4.66 6.56 24.41
C TRP A 4 5.46 7.27 23.31
N ILE A 5 5.07 8.48 22.90
CA ILE A 5 5.75 9.24 21.83
C ILE A 5 7.22 9.48 22.19
N PHE A 6 7.51 9.70 23.47
CA PHE A 6 8.87 9.97 23.97
C PHE A 6 9.52 8.74 24.61
N GLN A 7 8.86 7.58 24.56
CA GLN A 7 9.43 6.33 25.05
C GLN A 7 10.57 5.90 24.13
N LYS A 8 11.73 5.65 24.71
CA LYS A 8 12.94 5.22 23.99
C LYS A 8 13.24 3.73 24.12
N ASN A 9 12.75 3.11 25.21
CA ASN A 9 13.01 1.71 25.51
C ASN A 9 11.74 1.02 26.01
N GLY A 10 11.69 -0.29 25.85
CA GLY A 10 10.61 -1.15 26.32
C GLY A 10 9.38 -1.16 25.42
N GLU A 11 8.42 -1.99 25.80
CA GLU A 11 7.23 -2.27 25.00
C GLU A 11 6.28 -1.08 24.90
N ILE A 12 5.82 -0.81 23.68
CA ILE A 12 4.70 0.07 23.36
C ILE A 12 3.54 -0.84 22.95
N ASN A 13 2.39 -0.67 23.61
CA ASN A 13 1.16 -1.38 23.29
C ASN A 13 0.02 -0.38 23.08
N HIS A 14 -0.48 -0.31 21.86
CA HIS A 14 -1.56 0.59 21.45
C HIS A 14 -2.96 -0.02 21.67
N TYR A 15 -3.06 -1.32 21.94
CA TYR A 15 -4.34 -2.02 22.05
C TYR A 15 -5.23 -1.47 23.16
N LYS A 16 -6.51 -1.27 22.84
CA LYS A 16 -7.55 -0.83 23.77
C LYS A 16 -8.82 -1.61 23.47
N GLU A 17 -9.13 -2.58 24.33
CA GLU A 17 -10.27 -3.52 24.19
C GLU A 17 -11.61 -2.83 23.87
N LYS A 18 -11.87 -1.65 24.47
CA LYS A 18 -13.14 -0.93 24.28
C LYS A 18 -13.23 -0.11 23.00
N ILE A 19 -12.12 0.03 22.25
CA ILE A 19 -12.02 0.93 21.09
C ILE A 19 -11.66 0.14 19.83
N HIS A 20 -10.81 -0.87 19.96
CA HIS A 20 -10.28 -1.61 18.83
C HIS A 20 -11.08 -2.89 18.60
N PHE A 21 -11.71 -2.96 17.44
CA PHE A 21 -12.48 -4.10 16.97
C PHE A 21 -11.66 -4.90 15.95
N GLY A 22 -11.87 -6.22 15.94
CA GLY A 22 -11.13 -7.13 15.09
C GLY A 22 -10.12 -7.98 15.86
N THR A 23 -9.56 -8.97 15.18
CA THR A 23 -8.67 -9.99 15.76
C THR A 23 -7.20 -9.72 15.46
N GLN A 24 -6.93 -8.92 14.42
CA GLN A 24 -5.60 -8.70 13.90
C GLN A 24 -5.01 -7.38 14.42
N PRO A 25 -3.69 -7.29 14.64
CA PRO A 25 -3.06 -6.11 15.27
C PRO A 25 -3.23 -4.82 14.46
N VAL A 26 -3.50 -4.90 13.15
CA VAL A 26 -3.80 -3.73 12.31
C VAL A 26 -5.03 -2.93 12.79
N ARG A 27 -5.87 -3.51 13.65
CA ARG A 27 -7.02 -2.85 14.28
C ARG A 27 -6.71 -1.55 14.99
N VAL A 28 -5.49 -1.40 15.52
CA VAL A 28 -5.09 -0.14 16.16
C VAL A 28 -5.01 1.02 15.18
N LEU A 29 -4.94 0.74 13.87
CA LEU A 29 -4.87 1.74 12.79
C LEU A 29 -6.21 1.97 12.08
N HIS A 30 -7.28 1.22 12.39
CA HIS A 30 -8.57 1.34 11.68
C HIS A 30 -9.16 2.77 11.74
N HIS A 31 -8.99 3.47 12.86
CA HIS A 31 -9.43 4.84 13.00
C HIS A 31 -8.68 5.81 12.07
N MET A 32 -7.41 5.52 11.77
CA MET A 32 -6.59 6.33 10.87
C MET A 32 -7.04 6.23 9.43
N ILE A 33 -7.64 5.11 9.01
CA ILE A 33 -8.15 4.90 7.64
C ILE A 33 -9.22 5.94 7.30
N VAL A 34 -10.20 6.13 8.18
CA VAL A 34 -11.27 7.12 7.98
C VAL A 34 -10.70 8.54 8.06
N PHE A 35 -9.86 8.80 9.06
CA PHE A 35 -9.27 10.11 9.28
C PHE A 35 -8.44 10.57 8.06
N ILE A 36 -7.54 9.71 7.57
CA ILE A 36 -6.65 10.08 6.46
C ILE A 36 -7.43 10.27 5.15
N PHE A 37 -8.48 9.47 4.92
CA PHE A 37 -9.34 9.61 3.75
C PHE A 37 -10.09 10.94 3.77
N GLN A 38 -10.73 11.30 4.89
CA GLN A 38 -11.43 12.59 5.02
C GLN A 38 -10.49 13.79 4.87
N ASN A 39 -9.22 13.62 5.23
CA ASN A 39 -8.18 14.64 5.16
C ASN A 39 -7.27 14.48 3.94
N THR A 40 -7.77 13.92 2.83
CA THR A 40 -6.99 13.74 1.59
C THR A 40 -6.42 15.07 1.08
N HIS A 41 -7.24 16.12 1.07
CA HIS A 41 -6.81 17.52 0.89
C HIS A 41 -7.80 18.46 1.60
N VAL A 42 -7.44 19.75 1.70
CA VAL A 42 -8.16 20.75 2.53
C VAL A 42 -9.66 20.88 2.22
N ASP A 43 -10.05 20.66 0.96
CA ASP A 43 -11.44 20.76 0.52
C ASP A 43 -12.13 19.39 0.37
N PHE A 44 -11.42 18.28 0.58
CA PHE A 44 -11.93 16.94 0.28
C PHE A 44 -13.15 16.57 1.14
N GLU A 45 -13.17 16.93 2.43
CA GLU A 45 -14.34 16.67 3.29
C GLU A 45 -15.61 17.35 2.75
N LYS A 46 -15.48 18.56 2.19
CA LYS A 46 -16.61 19.30 1.61
C LYS A 46 -17.05 18.65 0.30
N GLU A 47 -16.11 18.25 -0.55
CA GLU A 47 -16.37 17.51 -1.79
C GLU A 47 -17.09 16.21 -1.48
N LEU A 48 -16.57 15.42 -0.54
CA LEU A 48 -17.16 14.16 -0.09
C LEU A 48 -18.58 14.36 0.45
N THR A 49 -18.80 15.39 1.27
CA THR A 49 -20.14 15.72 1.80
C THR A 49 -21.13 16.05 0.70
N LYS A 50 -20.70 16.83 -0.31
CA LYS A 50 -21.52 17.19 -1.47
C LYS A 50 -21.86 15.95 -2.29
N THR A 51 -20.85 15.14 -2.63
CA THR A 51 -21.00 13.91 -3.40
C THR A 51 -21.92 12.91 -2.69
N ILE A 52 -21.83 12.76 -1.37
CA ILE A 52 -22.75 11.91 -0.60
C ILE A 52 -24.20 12.40 -0.73
N ALA A 53 -24.42 13.72 -0.75
CA ALA A 53 -25.76 14.29 -0.89
C ALA A 53 -26.32 14.18 -2.31
N GLU A 54 -25.46 14.29 -3.33
CA GLU A 54 -25.86 14.37 -4.75
C GLU A 54 -25.86 12.99 -5.44
N ASN A 55 -24.86 12.15 -5.17
CA ASN A 55 -24.62 10.86 -5.86
C ASN A 55 -25.05 9.65 -5.02
N GLY A 56 -25.59 9.87 -3.82
CA GLY A 56 -26.10 8.79 -2.95
C GLY A 56 -25.03 7.83 -2.42
N ILE A 57 -23.76 8.23 -2.40
CA ILE A 57 -22.67 7.44 -1.82
C ILE A 57 -22.89 7.26 -0.31
N SER A 58 -22.53 6.09 0.22
CA SER A 58 -22.65 5.82 1.65
C SER A 58 -21.76 6.72 2.49
N LYS A 59 -22.26 7.11 3.67
CA LYS A 59 -21.49 7.82 4.71
C LYS A 59 -20.53 6.90 5.49
N LYS A 60 -20.42 5.62 5.11
CA LYS A 60 -19.70 4.60 5.86
C LYS A 60 -18.69 3.87 4.96
N ILE A 61 -17.53 3.62 5.54
CA ILE A 61 -16.58 2.60 5.08
C ILE A 61 -16.81 1.37 5.98
N ASN A 62 -17.09 0.23 5.38
CA ASN A 62 -17.40 -1.00 6.10
C ASN A 62 -16.16 -1.89 6.18
N ILE A 63 -15.62 -2.06 7.39
CA ILE A 63 -14.57 -3.05 7.65
C ILE A 63 -15.25 -4.37 8.01
N ILE A 64 -14.99 -5.41 7.23
CA ILE A 64 -15.44 -6.79 7.46
C ILE A 64 -14.40 -7.47 8.35
N TYR A 65 -14.74 -7.63 9.63
CA TYR A 65 -13.92 -8.34 10.60
C TYR A 65 -14.10 -9.85 10.47
N GLY A 66 -13.03 -10.61 10.72
CA GLY A 66 -13.11 -12.07 10.80
C GLY A 66 -11.79 -12.78 10.56
N GLU A 67 -11.74 -14.01 11.04
CA GLU A 67 -10.62 -14.93 10.88
C GLU A 67 -10.78 -15.71 9.57
N GLN A 68 -10.49 -15.05 8.45
CA GLN A 68 -10.67 -15.62 7.13
C GLN A 68 -9.61 -15.11 6.16
N ARG A 69 -9.29 -15.91 5.14
CA ARG A 69 -8.43 -15.46 4.05
C ARG A 69 -9.05 -14.26 3.35
N ILE A 70 -8.23 -13.52 2.62
CA ILE A 70 -8.69 -12.43 1.76
C ILE A 70 -9.56 -13.03 0.66
N LYS A 71 -10.85 -12.70 0.69
CA LYS A 71 -11.81 -13.09 -0.36
C LYS A 71 -11.89 -12.03 -1.44
N LYS A 72 -11.76 -10.76 -1.05
CA LYS A 72 -11.82 -9.62 -1.96
C LYS A 72 -10.82 -8.55 -1.52
N THR A 73 -10.16 -7.96 -2.51
CA THR A 73 -9.54 -6.63 -2.35
C THR A 73 -10.63 -5.61 -2.03
N PRO A 74 -10.28 -4.40 -1.54
CA PRO A 74 -11.24 -3.32 -1.37
C PRO A 74 -12.12 -3.14 -2.60
N TYR A 75 -13.41 -2.89 -2.35
CA TYR A 75 -14.39 -2.75 -3.42
C TYR A 75 -15.56 -1.88 -2.98
N ILE A 76 -16.17 -1.17 -3.92
CA ILE A 76 -17.51 -0.61 -3.73
C ILE A 76 -18.60 -1.65 -3.97
N LYS A 77 -19.57 -1.72 -3.05
CA LYS A 77 -20.78 -2.53 -3.22
C LYS A 77 -21.88 -1.67 -3.81
N PHE A 78 -22.48 -2.12 -4.92
CA PHE A 78 -23.42 -1.30 -5.69
C PHE A 78 -24.75 -1.06 -4.97
N GLU A 79 -25.22 -2.01 -4.17
CA GLU A 79 -26.55 -1.92 -3.55
C GLU A 79 -26.64 -0.84 -2.48
N ASP A 80 -25.58 -0.60 -1.72
CA ASP A 80 -25.52 0.40 -0.65
C ASP A 80 -24.50 1.52 -0.91
N ARG A 81 -23.83 1.48 -2.07
CA ARG A 81 -22.80 2.44 -2.51
C ARG A 81 -21.74 2.69 -1.42
N ALA A 82 -21.40 1.65 -0.67
CA ALA A 82 -20.40 1.72 0.39
C ALA A 82 -19.11 1.01 0.00
N ILE A 83 -17.98 1.53 0.46
CA ILE A 83 -16.68 0.88 0.30
C ILE A 83 -16.57 -0.20 1.37
N TYR A 84 -16.20 -1.41 0.97
CA TYR A 84 -15.97 -2.57 1.81
C TYR A 84 -14.50 -2.96 1.80
N ILE A 85 -13.95 -3.25 2.97
CA ILE A 85 -12.57 -3.69 3.15
C ILE A 85 -12.54 -4.82 4.18
N GLU A 86 -11.79 -5.88 3.91
CA GLU A 86 -11.61 -6.98 4.87
C GLU A 86 -10.44 -6.70 5.82
N GLU A 87 -10.59 -7.05 7.11
CA GLU A 87 -9.51 -6.91 8.10
C GLU A 87 -8.24 -7.67 7.66
N SER A 88 -8.39 -8.86 7.09
CA SER A 88 -7.26 -9.64 6.55
C SER A 88 -6.54 -8.93 5.40
N PHE A 89 -7.27 -8.17 4.57
CA PHE A 89 -6.65 -7.33 3.54
C PHE A 89 -5.85 -6.17 4.16
N LEU A 90 -6.37 -5.56 5.23
CA LEU A 90 -5.66 -4.52 5.96
C LEU A 90 -4.37 -5.06 6.61
N SER A 91 -4.42 -6.26 7.21
CA SER A 91 -3.23 -6.94 7.74
C SER A 91 -2.22 -7.20 6.64
N TYR A 92 -2.68 -7.76 5.52
CA TYR A 92 -1.87 -8.00 4.33
C TYR A 92 -1.17 -6.74 3.84
N LEU A 93 -1.91 -5.65 3.63
CA LEU A 93 -1.37 -4.40 3.11
C LEU A 93 -0.30 -3.84 4.06
N TRP A 94 -0.54 -3.90 5.38
CA TRP A 94 0.47 -3.47 6.36
C TRP A 94 1.74 -4.33 6.27
N CYS A 95 1.59 -5.66 6.19
CA CYS A 95 2.71 -6.58 6.07
C CYS A 95 3.53 -6.33 4.80
N ILE A 96 2.87 -6.05 3.66
CA ILE A 96 3.55 -5.67 2.42
C ILE A 96 4.32 -4.35 2.60
N CYS A 97 3.67 -3.33 3.18
CA CYS A 97 4.33 -2.04 3.43
C CYS A 97 5.56 -2.19 4.32
N HIS A 98 5.44 -2.94 5.42
CA HIS A 98 6.56 -3.23 6.31
C HIS A 98 7.66 -4.00 5.58
N ALA A 99 7.33 -5.14 4.97
CA ALA A 99 8.31 -6.04 4.38
C ALA A 99 9.15 -5.34 3.29
N LEU A 100 8.49 -4.72 2.31
CA LEU A 100 9.18 -4.07 1.20
C LEU A 100 10.03 -2.90 1.68
N TYR A 101 9.51 -2.05 2.58
CA TYR A 101 10.27 -0.95 3.14
C TYR A 101 11.49 -1.41 3.93
N THR A 102 11.30 -2.35 4.87
CA THR A 102 12.38 -2.84 5.72
C THR A 102 13.46 -3.54 4.91
N ILE A 103 13.09 -4.38 3.93
CA ILE A 103 14.05 -5.08 3.08
C ILE A 103 14.78 -4.09 2.17
N TYR A 104 14.08 -3.08 1.63
CA TYR A 104 14.71 -2.02 0.86
C TYR A 104 15.78 -1.29 1.68
N LEU A 105 15.47 -0.91 2.93
CA LEU A 105 16.45 -0.28 3.82
C LEU A 105 17.66 -1.18 4.06
N GLN A 106 17.42 -2.42 4.49
CA GLN A 106 18.46 -3.35 4.91
C GLN A 106 19.36 -3.81 3.76
N LYS A 107 18.81 -4.00 2.56
CA LYS A 107 19.53 -4.59 1.41
C LYS A 107 19.99 -3.59 0.37
N ILE A 108 19.40 -2.40 0.31
CA ILE A 108 19.68 -1.42 -0.75
C ILE A 108 20.16 -0.12 -0.14
N ASP A 109 19.33 0.55 0.66
CA ASP A 109 19.59 1.92 1.11
C ASP A 109 20.75 2.02 2.12
N PHE A 110 20.70 1.25 3.20
CA PHE A 110 21.74 1.25 4.23
C PHE A 110 23.11 0.81 3.68
N PRO A 111 23.23 -0.27 2.88
CA PRO A 111 24.48 -0.61 2.22
C PRO A 111 25.03 0.52 1.34
N LYS A 112 24.17 1.18 0.54
CA LYS A 112 24.55 2.30 -0.33
C LYS A 112 25.07 3.48 0.48
N HIS A 113 24.40 3.82 1.59
CA HIS A 113 24.84 4.88 2.50
C HIS A 113 26.17 4.52 3.19
N ASN A 114 26.32 3.30 3.70
CA ASN A 114 27.55 2.86 4.36
C ASN A 114 28.75 2.88 3.38
N LEU A 115 28.54 2.44 2.15
CA LEU A 115 29.55 2.50 1.10
C LEU A 115 29.97 3.95 0.79
N THR A 116 29.00 4.85 0.65
CA THR A 116 29.24 6.27 0.37
C THR A 116 30.05 6.95 1.48
N HIS A 117 29.82 6.58 2.74
CA HIS A 117 30.55 7.13 3.88
C HIS A 117 31.87 6.40 4.20
N GLY A 118 32.14 5.26 3.57
CA GLY A 118 33.30 4.42 3.85
C GLY A 118 33.33 3.82 5.26
N ARG A 119 32.20 3.83 5.97
CA ARG A 119 32.03 3.28 7.34
C ARG A 119 30.58 2.88 7.58
N GLU A 120 30.35 2.06 8.59
CA GLU A 120 29.00 1.73 9.05
C GLU A 120 28.36 2.96 9.74
N VAL A 121 27.38 3.56 9.06
CA VAL A 121 26.51 4.62 9.58
C VAL A 121 25.16 4.05 10.00
N TYR A 122 24.67 3.07 9.24
CA TYR A 122 23.45 2.33 9.52
C TYR A 122 23.77 0.85 9.72
N LYS A 123 23.24 0.28 10.80
CA LYS A 123 23.42 -1.14 11.11
C LYS A 123 22.56 -1.98 10.15
N ILE A 124 23.20 -2.95 9.50
CA ILE A 124 22.50 -4.01 8.78
C ILE A 124 22.21 -5.14 9.78
N ASP A 125 20.95 -5.55 9.90
CA ASP A 125 20.49 -6.48 10.91
C ASP A 125 19.72 -7.64 10.27
N ASP A 126 20.31 -8.83 10.34
CA ASP A 126 19.76 -10.05 9.74
C ASP A 126 18.45 -10.48 10.39
N ILE A 127 18.25 -10.21 11.68
CA ILE A 127 17.00 -10.57 12.38
C ILE A 127 15.86 -9.68 11.89
N ILE A 128 16.11 -8.38 11.76
CA ILE A 128 15.13 -7.43 11.20
C ILE A 128 14.78 -7.81 9.76
N THR A 129 15.80 -8.20 8.99
CA THR A 129 15.63 -8.63 7.60
C THR A 129 14.82 -9.92 7.48
N GLU A 130 15.11 -10.94 8.30
CA GLU A 130 14.36 -12.20 8.28
C GLU A 130 12.92 -12.00 8.73
N ASN A 131 12.68 -11.21 9.79
CA ASN A 131 11.33 -10.88 10.24
C ASN A 131 10.50 -10.19 9.14
N ALA A 132 11.13 -9.35 8.32
CA ALA A 132 10.48 -8.73 7.17
C ALA A 132 10.14 -9.76 6.07
N TYR A 133 11.00 -10.75 5.82
CA TYR A 133 10.69 -11.87 4.93
C TYR A 133 9.56 -12.75 5.46
N GLU A 134 9.54 -13.04 6.77
CA GLU A 134 8.44 -13.80 7.39
C GLU A 134 7.11 -13.07 7.28
N LEU A 135 7.08 -11.75 7.52
CA LEU A 135 5.87 -10.95 7.30
C LEU A 135 5.42 -10.96 5.83
N PHE A 136 6.36 -10.94 4.87
CA PHE A 136 6.00 -11.09 3.46
C PHE A 136 5.40 -12.47 3.16
N ARG A 137 5.92 -13.55 3.76
CA ARG A 137 5.35 -14.90 3.64
C ARG A 137 3.96 -14.98 4.25
N TYR A 138 3.77 -14.42 5.45
CA TYR A 138 2.46 -14.31 6.09
C TYR A 138 1.46 -13.53 5.23
N ALA A 139 1.86 -12.39 4.67
CA ALA A 139 1.02 -11.61 3.76
C ALA A 139 0.54 -12.46 2.57
N LYS A 140 1.44 -13.18 1.91
CA LYS A 140 1.08 -14.09 0.81
C LYS A 140 0.16 -15.21 1.27
N PHE A 141 0.38 -15.75 2.47
CA PHE A 141 -0.47 -16.79 3.03
C PHE A 141 -1.91 -16.29 3.22
N LEU A 142 -2.12 -15.05 3.68
CA LEU A 142 -3.45 -14.43 3.84
C LEU A 142 -4.28 -14.38 2.55
N ILE A 143 -3.65 -14.45 1.37
CA ILE A 143 -4.35 -14.52 0.07
C ILE A 143 -5.02 -15.91 -0.12
N VAL A 144 -4.36 -16.97 0.35
CA VAL A 144 -4.77 -18.36 0.09
C VAL A 144 -5.48 -19.01 1.27
N ASP A 145 -5.14 -18.65 2.50
CA ASP A 145 -5.74 -19.16 3.73
C ASP A 145 -5.63 -18.11 4.87
N PHE A 146 -5.97 -18.48 6.11
CA PHE A 146 -5.87 -17.61 7.28
C PHE A 146 -5.12 -18.26 8.43
N GLU A 147 -4.23 -17.51 9.05
CA GLU A 147 -3.63 -17.81 10.34
C GLU A 147 -3.61 -16.56 11.23
N GLU A 148 -3.58 -16.74 12.55
CA GLU A 148 -3.42 -15.60 13.46
C GLU A 148 -2.01 -15.01 13.32
N TRP A 149 -1.93 -13.67 13.27
CA TRP A 149 -0.64 -12.97 13.25
C TRP A 149 0.12 -13.21 14.55
N ASP A 150 1.34 -13.73 14.46
CA ASP A 150 2.27 -13.83 15.59
C ASP A 150 2.72 -12.43 16.07
N LYS A 151 1.92 -11.86 16.98
CA LYS A 151 2.16 -10.53 17.59
C LYS A 151 3.37 -10.51 18.54
N GLU A 152 3.86 -11.66 18.96
CA GLU A 152 4.92 -11.74 19.98
C GLU A 152 6.30 -11.79 19.34
N ASN A 153 6.43 -12.43 18.17
CA ASN A 153 7.73 -12.57 17.49
C ASN A 153 7.84 -11.76 16.20
N LEU A 154 6.72 -11.42 15.54
CA LEU A 154 6.75 -10.64 14.30
C LEU A 154 6.38 -9.16 14.52
N PRO A 155 7.00 -8.24 13.75
CA PRO A 155 6.65 -6.83 13.81
C PRO A 155 5.16 -6.62 13.53
N ASN A 156 4.54 -5.69 14.25
CA ASN A 156 3.13 -5.36 14.08
C ASN A 156 2.84 -3.94 14.63
N PRO A 157 1.77 -3.28 14.19
CA PRO A 157 1.47 -1.90 14.61
C PRO A 157 0.90 -1.79 16.03
N GLU A 158 0.45 -2.90 16.63
CA GLU A 158 -0.21 -2.93 17.93
C GLU A 158 0.78 -2.94 19.09
N LYS A 159 1.78 -3.82 19.02
CA LYS A 159 2.71 -4.13 20.10
C LYS A 159 4.13 -4.28 19.55
N TYR A 160 5.04 -3.41 19.98
CA TYR A 160 6.44 -3.42 19.54
C TYR A 160 7.37 -2.77 20.56
N LEU A 161 8.68 -3.02 20.42
CA LEU A 161 9.71 -2.38 21.23
C LEU A 161 10.02 -0.97 20.71
N ALA A 162 10.09 0.01 21.61
CA ALA A 162 10.40 1.41 21.26
C ALA A 162 11.75 1.57 20.54
N GLU A 163 12.69 0.64 20.77
CA GLU A 163 14.02 0.56 20.20
C GLU A 163 14.01 0.31 18.69
N ILE A 164 12.98 -0.38 18.18
CA ILE A 164 12.81 -0.70 16.76
C ILE A 164 11.66 0.08 16.12
N ARG A 165 11.19 1.15 16.77
CA ARG A 165 10.00 1.91 16.34
C ARG A 165 10.07 2.38 14.90
N ASP A 166 11.26 2.66 14.37
CA ASP A 166 11.43 3.12 12.99
C ASP A 166 11.00 2.07 11.96
N TYR A 167 11.04 0.78 12.33
CA TYR A 167 10.56 -0.32 11.50
C TYR A 167 9.05 -0.56 11.65
N VAL A 168 8.35 0.19 12.49
CA VAL A 168 6.90 0.05 12.69
C VAL A 168 6.16 1.34 12.34
N GLU A 169 6.61 2.47 12.87
CA GLU A 169 5.95 3.77 12.71
C GLU A 169 6.08 4.31 11.28
N GLN A 170 7.17 4.05 10.57
CA GLN A 170 7.37 4.48 9.19
C GLN A 170 6.52 3.63 8.25
N PRO A 171 6.49 2.27 8.37
CA PRO A 171 5.47 1.46 7.71
C PRO A 171 4.03 1.90 8.01
N ASN A 172 3.71 2.34 9.23
CA ASN A 172 2.38 2.88 9.53
C ASN A 172 2.06 4.09 8.64
N CYS A 173 3.02 5.01 8.45
CA CYS A 173 2.84 6.16 7.56
C CYS A 173 2.56 5.69 6.12
N PHE A 174 3.39 4.81 5.57
CA PHE A 174 3.19 4.33 4.19
C PHE A 174 1.91 3.52 4.02
N TYR A 175 1.56 2.70 5.02
CA TYR A 175 0.30 1.97 5.08
C TYR A 175 -0.91 2.91 5.07
N THR A 176 -0.88 4.00 5.84
CA THR A 176 -1.98 4.97 5.85
C THR A 176 -2.14 5.67 4.50
N GLU A 177 -1.03 6.00 3.85
CA GLU A 177 -1.01 6.60 2.51
C GLU A 177 -1.46 5.61 1.41
N ALA A 178 -1.07 4.33 1.53
CA ALA A 178 -1.55 3.26 0.65
C ALA A 178 -3.06 3.02 0.80
N ASN A 179 -3.59 3.02 2.03
CA ASN A 179 -5.02 2.95 2.27
C ASN A 179 -5.76 4.16 1.68
N LYS A 180 -5.20 5.36 1.84
CA LYS A 180 -5.77 6.58 1.26
C LYS A 180 -5.86 6.45 -0.27
N PHE A 181 -4.80 5.98 -0.93
CA PHE A 181 -4.81 5.69 -2.36
C PHE A 181 -5.93 4.73 -2.75
N ILE A 182 -6.03 3.59 -2.09
CA ILE A 182 -7.06 2.59 -2.40
C ILE A 182 -8.48 3.15 -2.17
N LEU A 183 -8.69 3.91 -1.10
CA LEU A 183 -9.98 4.54 -0.82
C LEU A 183 -10.35 5.62 -1.83
N CYS A 184 -9.39 6.45 -2.24
CA CYS A 184 -9.60 7.43 -3.30
C CYS A 184 -9.91 6.74 -4.64
N HIS A 185 -9.25 5.63 -4.96
CA HIS A 185 -9.53 4.81 -6.14
C HIS A 185 -10.97 4.29 -6.12
N GLU A 186 -11.40 3.64 -5.03
CA GLU A 186 -12.79 3.17 -4.88
C GLU A 186 -13.81 4.32 -4.88
N TYR A 187 -13.44 5.48 -4.34
CA TYR A 187 -14.27 6.69 -4.40
C TYR A 187 -14.47 7.18 -5.85
N VAL A 188 -13.44 7.11 -6.71
CA VAL A 188 -13.62 7.46 -8.13
C VAL A 188 -14.60 6.50 -8.80
N HIS A 189 -14.47 5.20 -8.57
CA HIS A 189 -15.45 4.22 -9.06
C HIS A 189 -16.87 4.55 -8.58
N ALA A 190 -17.01 4.95 -7.32
CA ALA A 190 -18.29 5.34 -6.73
C ALA A 190 -18.92 6.57 -7.38
N VAL A 191 -18.11 7.55 -7.78
CA VAL A 191 -18.61 8.83 -8.31
C VAL A 191 -18.83 8.79 -9.81
N ARG A 192 -17.95 8.11 -10.54
CA ARG A 192 -17.86 8.22 -12.00
C ARG A 192 -18.36 6.98 -12.73
N HIS A 193 -18.17 5.79 -12.16
CA HIS A 193 -18.36 4.54 -12.91
C HIS A 193 -19.60 3.75 -12.45
N ILE A 194 -20.08 3.95 -11.22
CA ILE A 194 -21.15 3.13 -10.64
C ILE A 194 -22.47 3.21 -11.43
N ASP A 195 -22.83 4.40 -11.89
CA ASP A 195 -24.09 4.62 -12.60
C ASP A 195 -24.03 4.00 -14.01
N ASP A 196 -22.93 4.19 -14.72
CA ASP A 196 -22.68 3.52 -16.02
C ASP A 196 -22.76 1.99 -15.91
N ILE A 197 -22.20 1.43 -14.83
CA ILE A 197 -22.26 -0.01 -14.56
C ILE A 197 -23.69 -0.47 -14.27
N LEU A 198 -24.44 0.26 -13.43
CA LEU A 198 -25.82 -0.08 -13.07
C LEU A 198 -26.77 0.02 -14.26
N GLU A 199 -26.55 0.98 -15.15
CA GLU A 199 -27.35 1.19 -16.36
C GLU A 199 -26.96 0.24 -17.51
N ASN A 200 -25.92 -0.59 -17.33
CA ASN A 200 -25.31 -1.42 -18.37
C ASN A 200 -24.84 -0.62 -19.59
N ASN A 201 -24.41 0.62 -19.38
CA ASN A 201 -23.89 1.52 -20.41
C ASN A 201 -22.38 1.33 -20.60
N TYR A 202 -21.90 0.07 -20.70
CA TYR A 202 -20.47 -0.19 -20.86
C TYR A 202 -20.16 -1.40 -21.75
N GLU A 203 -19.00 -1.36 -22.39
CA GLU A 203 -18.36 -2.52 -23.00
C GLU A 203 -17.29 -3.09 -22.06
N ASN A 204 -16.89 -4.36 -22.23
CA ASN A 204 -15.85 -4.95 -21.37
C ASN A 204 -14.52 -4.18 -21.41
N SER A 205 -14.21 -3.51 -22.52
CA SER A 205 -13.06 -2.61 -22.69
C SER A 205 -13.10 -1.40 -21.75
N HIS A 206 -14.29 -0.91 -21.37
CA HIS A 206 -14.41 0.25 -20.49
C HIS A 206 -13.92 -0.03 -19.07
N PHE A 207 -13.92 -1.28 -18.58
CA PHE A 207 -13.36 -1.55 -17.25
C PHE A 207 -11.86 -1.24 -17.19
N ILE A 208 -11.13 -1.43 -18.29
CA ILE A 208 -9.71 -1.04 -18.36
C ILE A 208 -9.56 0.47 -18.25
N GLU A 209 -10.43 1.22 -18.91
CA GLU A 209 -10.44 2.69 -18.88
C GLU A 209 -10.85 3.21 -17.50
N PHE A 210 -11.88 2.62 -16.88
CA PHE A 210 -12.34 2.95 -15.53
C PHE A 210 -11.24 2.77 -14.49
N GLU A 211 -10.45 1.70 -14.56
CA GLU A 211 -9.34 1.48 -13.63
C GLU A 211 -8.23 2.51 -13.84
N LYS A 212 -7.89 2.85 -15.10
CA LYS A 212 -6.90 3.90 -15.41
C LYS A 212 -7.38 5.27 -14.92
N GLU A 213 -8.64 5.58 -15.12
CA GLU A 213 -9.27 6.82 -14.67
C GLU A 213 -9.31 6.89 -13.14
N ALA A 214 -9.68 5.79 -12.48
CA ALA A 214 -9.69 5.71 -11.02
C ALA A 214 -8.30 5.89 -10.41
N ASP A 215 -7.27 5.23 -10.94
CA ASP A 215 -5.89 5.43 -10.51
C ASP A 215 -5.44 6.88 -10.72
N PHE A 216 -5.67 7.43 -11.91
CA PHE A 216 -5.25 8.79 -12.26
C PHE A 216 -5.87 9.83 -11.34
N GLU A 217 -7.20 9.80 -11.17
CA GLU A 217 -7.93 10.75 -10.34
C GLU A 217 -7.61 10.58 -8.86
N ALA A 218 -7.41 9.34 -8.37
CA ALA A 218 -6.96 9.09 -7.00
C ALA A 218 -5.60 9.73 -6.72
N ILE A 219 -4.64 9.59 -7.63
CA ILE A 219 -3.31 10.19 -7.50
C ILE A 219 -3.40 11.71 -7.53
N GLU A 220 -4.19 12.30 -8.44
CA GLU A 220 -4.38 13.76 -8.47
C GLU A 220 -5.06 14.29 -7.20
N MET A 221 -6.07 13.59 -6.67
CA MET A 221 -6.70 13.95 -5.40
C MET A 221 -5.70 13.96 -4.24
N ILE A 222 -4.86 12.94 -4.15
CA ILE A 222 -3.86 12.83 -3.08
C ILE A 222 -2.75 13.88 -3.25
N LYS A 223 -2.33 14.18 -4.48
CA LYS A 223 -1.33 15.23 -4.78
C LYS A 223 -1.79 16.61 -4.33
N LYS A 224 -3.09 16.91 -4.39
CA LYS A 224 -3.65 18.17 -3.82
C LYS A 224 -3.43 18.28 -2.31
N GLY A 225 -3.21 17.16 -1.63
CA GLY A 225 -2.89 17.09 -0.20
C GLY A 225 -1.42 17.29 0.16
N ILE A 226 -0.53 17.42 -0.84
CA ILE A 226 0.89 17.69 -0.58
C ILE A 226 1.03 19.10 -0.01
N PHE A 227 1.65 19.20 1.16
CA PHE A 227 1.87 20.51 1.78
C PHE A 227 2.86 21.35 0.96
N PRO A 228 2.76 22.69 1.00
CA PRO A 228 3.74 23.57 0.36
C PRO A 228 5.19 23.31 0.82
N SER A 229 5.38 22.84 2.06
CA SER A 229 6.69 22.45 2.60
C SER A 229 7.20 21.09 2.10
N LYS A 230 6.37 20.32 1.39
CA LYS A 230 6.64 18.97 0.88
C LYS A 230 6.97 17.92 1.95
N ILE A 231 6.73 18.21 3.24
CA ILE A 231 7.07 17.32 4.35
C ILE A 231 6.36 15.95 4.29
N ASN A 232 5.20 15.87 3.64
CA ASN A 232 4.42 14.64 3.44
C ASN A 232 4.54 14.06 2.01
N GLU A 233 5.34 14.67 1.13
CA GLU A 233 5.46 14.24 -0.27
C GLU A 233 6.03 12.82 -0.38
N LEU A 234 7.12 12.52 0.35
CA LEU A 234 7.76 11.21 0.32
C LEU A 234 6.84 10.08 0.85
N PRO A 235 6.18 10.21 2.02
CA PRO A 235 5.19 9.22 2.45
C PRO A 235 4.06 8.98 1.45
N ILE A 236 3.55 10.04 0.80
CA ILE A 236 2.51 9.93 -0.24
C ILE A 236 3.02 9.09 -1.43
N GLN A 237 4.20 9.43 -1.96
CA GLN A 237 4.78 8.75 -3.12
C GLN A 237 5.05 7.27 -2.83
N ILE A 238 5.65 6.97 -1.67
CA ILE A 238 5.92 5.59 -1.24
C ILE A 238 4.61 4.84 -0.98
N GLY A 239 3.63 5.47 -0.33
CA GLY A 239 2.32 4.86 -0.03
C GLY A 239 1.56 4.46 -1.30
N ILE A 240 1.51 5.33 -2.32
CA ILE A 240 0.91 5.02 -3.62
C ILE A 240 1.65 3.85 -4.29
N THR A 241 2.98 3.89 -4.28
CA THR A 241 3.83 2.83 -4.86
C THR A 241 3.55 1.47 -4.20
N LEU A 242 3.55 1.41 -2.87
CA LEU A 242 3.30 0.18 -2.11
C LEU A 242 1.85 -0.29 -2.22
N GLY A 243 0.89 0.64 -2.28
CA GLY A 243 -0.52 0.33 -2.51
C GLY A 243 -0.73 -0.39 -3.84
N LEU A 244 -0.11 0.10 -4.92
CA LEU A 244 -0.16 -0.55 -6.23
C LEU A 244 0.58 -1.89 -6.24
N LEU A 245 1.81 -1.96 -5.71
CA LEU A 245 2.57 -3.22 -5.61
C LEU A 245 1.81 -4.29 -4.84
N SER A 246 1.08 -3.92 -3.79
CA SER A 246 0.26 -4.87 -3.04
C SER A 246 -0.80 -5.56 -3.90
N MET A 247 -1.24 -4.98 -5.02
CA MET A 247 -2.20 -5.63 -5.90
C MET A 247 -1.55 -6.67 -6.83
N PHE A 248 -0.24 -6.56 -7.11
CA PHE A 248 0.47 -7.50 -7.99
C PHE A 248 0.51 -8.92 -7.40
N PHE A 249 0.66 -9.06 -6.09
CA PHE A 249 0.85 -10.37 -5.47
C PHE A 249 -0.41 -11.26 -5.49
N PHE A 250 -1.56 -10.76 -5.94
CA PHE A 250 -2.80 -11.55 -6.08
C PHE A 250 -2.84 -12.43 -7.34
N LYS A 251 -2.07 -12.12 -8.39
CA LYS A 251 -2.13 -12.86 -9.67
C LYS A 251 -0.77 -12.95 -10.35
N ALA A 252 -0.53 -14.10 -11.01
CA ALA A 252 0.69 -14.40 -11.75
C ALA A 252 0.77 -13.69 -13.11
N THR A 253 -0.39 -13.36 -13.69
CA THR A 253 -0.48 -12.67 -14.97
C THR A 253 -0.74 -11.20 -14.72
N THR A 254 -0.04 -10.34 -15.45
CA THR A 254 -0.38 -8.93 -15.46
C THR A 254 -1.51 -8.62 -16.44
N THR A 255 -1.72 -9.47 -17.44
CA THR A 255 -2.80 -9.34 -18.43
C THR A 255 -4.18 -9.57 -17.82
N GLY A 256 -5.11 -8.67 -18.13
CA GLY A 256 -6.50 -8.72 -17.68
C GLY A 256 -7.47 -8.37 -18.81
N THR A 257 -8.63 -9.04 -18.86
CA THR A 257 -9.72 -8.67 -19.78
C THR A 257 -10.58 -7.51 -19.28
N LYS A 258 -10.44 -7.17 -17.99
CA LYS A 258 -11.20 -6.13 -17.29
C LYS A 258 -10.32 -5.11 -16.56
N HIS A 259 -9.00 -5.30 -16.53
CA HIS A 259 -8.07 -4.38 -15.88
C HIS A 259 -6.88 -4.14 -16.81
N PRO A 260 -6.30 -2.92 -16.85
CA PRO A 260 -5.04 -2.70 -17.55
C PRO A 260 -3.97 -3.63 -16.99
N ASN A 261 -2.91 -3.85 -17.79
CA ASN A 261 -1.79 -4.61 -17.31
C ASN A 261 -1.24 -4.00 -16.01
N THR A 262 -1.01 -4.82 -14.99
CA THR A 262 -0.72 -4.31 -13.65
C THR A 262 0.61 -3.51 -13.63
N GLU A 263 1.61 -3.90 -14.44
CA GLU A 263 2.84 -3.13 -14.67
C GLU A 263 2.59 -1.76 -15.29
N ASP A 264 1.63 -1.65 -16.22
CA ASP A 264 1.30 -0.36 -16.83
C ASP A 264 0.67 0.59 -15.81
N ARG A 265 -0.17 0.09 -14.88
CA ARG A 265 -0.70 0.90 -13.76
C ARG A 265 0.43 1.48 -12.91
N LEU A 266 1.41 0.65 -12.55
CA LEU A 266 2.57 1.07 -11.76
C LEU A 266 3.42 2.11 -12.50
N VAL A 267 3.72 1.87 -13.78
CA VAL A 267 4.48 2.82 -14.63
C VAL A 267 3.74 4.15 -14.74
N SER A 268 2.43 4.12 -15.01
CA SER A 268 1.60 5.33 -15.10
C SER A 268 1.61 6.11 -13.79
N ALA A 269 1.45 5.44 -12.65
CA ALA A 269 1.46 6.09 -11.35
C ALA A 269 2.82 6.73 -11.02
N LEU A 270 3.92 6.00 -11.17
CA LEU A 270 5.27 6.53 -10.92
C LEU A 270 5.60 7.71 -11.85
N THR A 271 5.12 7.67 -13.10
CA THR A 271 5.24 8.79 -14.05
C THR A 271 4.41 9.99 -13.60
N GLN A 272 3.17 9.78 -13.18
CA GLN A 272 2.25 10.83 -12.73
C GLN A 272 2.71 11.53 -11.44
N LEU A 273 3.44 10.81 -10.58
CA LEU A 273 4.09 11.36 -9.39
C LEU A 273 5.26 12.30 -9.71
N ASN A 274 5.72 12.35 -10.97
CA ASN A 274 6.83 13.19 -11.43
C ASN A 274 8.10 13.02 -10.56
N LEU A 275 8.49 11.76 -10.35
CA LEU A 275 9.59 11.39 -9.48
C LEU A 275 10.95 11.77 -10.06
N ASN A 276 11.89 12.16 -9.20
CA ASN A 276 13.30 12.30 -9.57
C ASN A 276 13.91 10.93 -9.90
N GLU A 277 15.00 10.90 -10.68
CA GLU A 277 15.67 9.65 -11.08
C GLU A 277 16.23 8.85 -9.90
N ASP A 278 16.54 9.52 -8.80
CA ASP A 278 17.10 8.96 -7.57
C ASP A 278 16.04 8.68 -6.49
N SER A 279 14.75 8.85 -6.80
CA SER A 279 13.67 8.57 -5.85
C SER A 279 13.67 7.10 -5.40
N GLU A 280 13.48 6.90 -4.10
CA GLU A 280 13.37 5.60 -3.44
C GLU A 280 12.19 4.78 -3.98
N CYS A 281 11.18 5.45 -4.55
CA CYS A 281 10.04 4.80 -5.16
C CYS A 281 10.45 3.87 -6.32
N TRP A 282 11.50 4.22 -7.09
CA TRP A 282 12.01 3.34 -8.15
C TRP A 282 12.61 2.06 -7.59
N GLY A 283 13.39 2.18 -6.52
CA GLY A 283 14.01 1.02 -5.86
C GLY A 283 12.99 0.13 -5.16
N LEU A 284 11.98 0.72 -4.50
CA LEU A 284 10.86 -0.02 -3.90
C LEU A 284 10.00 -0.72 -4.97
N ALA A 285 9.69 -0.04 -6.08
CA ALA A 285 8.96 -0.61 -7.20
C ALA A 285 9.70 -1.81 -7.80
N LEU A 286 11.00 -1.67 -8.02
CA LEU A 286 11.85 -2.72 -8.55
C LEU A 286 11.97 -3.93 -7.60
N LEU A 287 12.18 -3.70 -6.30
CA LEU A 287 12.19 -4.75 -5.29
C LEU A 287 10.84 -5.50 -5.23
N GLY A 288 9.73 -4.76 -5.26
CA GLY A 288 8.39 -5.35 -5.26
C GLY A 288 8.12 -6.22 -6.49
N LEU A 289 8.57 -5.77 -7.68
CA LEU A 289 8.46 -6.55 -8.92
C LEU A 289 9.37 -7.79 -8.91
N GLU A 290 10.57 -7.72 -8.33
CA GLU A 290 11.44 -8.88 -8.10
C GLU A 290 10.73 -9.92 -7.21
N PHE A 291 10.12 -9.48 -6.11
CA PHE A 291 9.39 -10.37 -5.20
C PHE A 291 8.16 -11.00 -5.85
N TRP A 292 7.46 -10.25 -6.70
CA TRP A 292 6.34 -10.75 -7.48
C TRP A 292 6.81 -11.82 -8.47
N ALA A 293 7.91 -11.56 -9.18
CA ALA A 293 8.52 -12.51 -10.10
C ALA A 293 8.92 -13.80 -9.38
N GLU A 294 9.60 -13.70 -8.24
CA GLU A 294 9.98 -14.85 -7.41
C GLU A 294 8.78 -15.65 -6.92
N GLN A 295 7.73 -14.98 -6.44
CA GLN A 295 6.50 -15.62 -5.97
C GLN A 295 5.86 -16.50 -7.05
N PHE A 296 5.88 -16.04 -8.30
CA PHE A 296 5.27 -16.74 -9.41
C PHE A 296 6.25 -17.55 -10.27
N GLY A 297 7.51 -17.69 -9.82
CA GLY A 297 8.53 -18.48 -10.50
C GLY A 297 8.95 -17.92 -11.86
N LEU A 298 8.81 -16.62 -12.06
CA LEU A 298 9.24 -15.93 -13.28
C LEU A 298 10.75 -15.72 -13.23
N ASN A 299 11.46 -16.10 -14.30
CA ASN A 299 12.92 -15.97 -14.39
C ASN A 299 13.34 -14.56 -14.83
N LEU A 300 12.87 -13.54 -14.10
CA LEU A 300 13.20 -12.13 -14.33
C LEU A 300 14.33 -11.71 -13.39
N LYS A 301 15.25 -10.86 -13.86
CA LYS A 301 16.38 -10.39 -13.05
C LYS A 301 16.67 -8.92 -13.30
N TRP A 302 16.76 -8.14 -12.23
CA TRP A 302 17.25 -6.76 -12.31
C TRP A 302 18.74 -6.69 -12.63
N ASN A 303 19.11 -5.74 -13.47
CA ASN A 303 20.51 -5.42 -13.74
C ASN A 303 21.07 -4.51 -12.64
N LYS A 304 21.90 -5.07 -11.75
CA LYS A 304 22.51 -4.38 -10.61
C LYS A 304 23.56 -3.32 -10.99
N GLU A 305 23.96 -3.25 -12.26
CA GLU A 305 24.87 -2.20 -12.75
C GLU A 305 24.12 -0.91 -13.12
N LEU A 306 22.81 -0.98 -13.33
CA LEU A 306 21.97 0.16 -13.66
C LEU A 306 21.53 0.90 -12.39
N LYS A 307 21.31 2.21 -12.53
CA LYS A 307 20.59 2.99 -11.52
C LYS A 307 19.15 2.51 -11.41
N GLU A 308 18.54 2.72 -10.25
CA GLU A 308 17.25 2.15 -9.85
C GLU A 308 16.13 2.41 -10.89
N LYS A 309 15.97 3.65 -11.37
CA LYS A 309 14.98 3.96 -12.42
C LYS A 309 15.20 3.19 -13.72
N LYS A 310 16.44 3.11 -14.20
CA LYS A 310 16.77 2.39 -15.45
C LYS A 310 16.62 0.87 -15.28
N ALA A 311 17.01 0.36 -14.11
CA ALA A 311 16.82 -1.04 -13.77
C ALA A 311 15.32 -1.39 -13.67
N PHE A 312 14.49 -0.46 -13.18
CA PHE A 312 13.03 -0.59 -13.20
C PHE A 312 12.46 -0.61 -14.62
N GLU A 313 12.85 0.35 -15.48
CA GLU A 313 12.45 0.38 -16.89
C GLU A 313 12.82 -0.91 -17.63
N ASP A 314 14.06 -1.39 -17.43
CA ASP A 314 14.54 -2.67 -17.99
C ASP A 314 13.72 -3.87 -17.50
N PHE A 315 13.43 -3.93 -16.19
CA PHE A 315 12.64 -5.02 -15.62
C PHE A 315 11.19 -5.03 -16.15
N VAL A 316 10.56 -3.86 -16.29
CA VAL A 316 9.22 -3.74 -16.89
C VAL A 316 9.21 -4.23 -18.33
N GLU A 317 10.24 -3.89 -19.12
CA GLU A 317 10.36 -4.44 -20.47
C GLU A 317 10.50 -5.96 -20.45
N GLN A 318 11.27 -6.53 -19.53
CA GLN A 318 11.35 -7.99 -19.37
C GLN A 318 9.98 -8.62 -19.06
N ILE A 319 9.14 -7.99 -18.22
CA ILE A 319 7.76 -8.45 -17.94
C ILE A 319 6.97 -8.52 -19.24
N LYS A 320 6.92 -7.43 -20.01
CA LYS A 320 6.16 -7.32 -21.26
C LYS A 320 6.55 -8.34 -22.33
N HIS A 321 7.77 -8.86 -22.28
CA HIS A 321 8.24 -9.89 -23.21
C HIS A 321 7.98 -11.34 -22.72
N ASN A 322 7.73 -11.55 -21.42
CA ASN A 322 7.64 -12.88 -20.81
C ASN A 322 6.22 -13.26 -20.29
N THR A 323 5.30 -12.30 -20.21
CA THR A 323 3.90 -12.48 -19.80
C THR A 323 2.95 -11.93 -20.84
#